data_AF-A0A2H0I7X6-F1
#
_entry.id   AF-A0A2H0I7X6-F1
#
_cell.length_a   1.000
_cell.length_b   1.000
_cell.length_c   1.000
_cell.angle_alpha   90.00
_cell.angle_beta   90.00
_cell.angle_gamma   90.00
#
_symmetry.space_group_name_H-M   'P 1'
#
loop_
_entity.id
_entity.type
_entity.pdbx_description
1 polymer ?
#
loop_
_entity_poly.entity_id
_entity_poly.type
_entity_poly.pdbx_seq_one_letter_code
_entity_poly.pdbx_strand_id
1 'polypeptide(L)'
;MLIMSRTQYQSSGRLGGVIGFLLSLSLVYGVLLFPIDDGVSITNWIDWFNSTDGKLQGLIVALIPAYIALILFGGSALGWYFGSKIQSYFQKKSKKRPKKL
;
A
#
# COMPACT_ATOMS: atom_id res chain seq x y z
N MET A 1 8.45 36.13 8.13
CA MET A 1 8.20 34.96 9.00
C MET A 1 7.44 33.93 8.17
N LEU A 2 8.05 32.77 7.89
CA LEU A 2 7.61 31.79 6.88
C LEU A 2 6.30 31.11 7.29
N ILE A 3 5.19 31.54 6.69
CA ILE A 3 3.98 30.73 6.56
C ILE A 3 4.32 29.65 5.52
N MET A 4 5.07 28.62 5.92
CA MET A 4 4.94 27.33 5.24
C MET A 4 3.50 26.90 5.51
N SER A 5 2.65 27.10 4.51
CA SER A 5 1.22 26.87 4.60
C SER A 5 0.98 25.42 4.99
N ARG A 6 0.03 25.19 5.91
CA ARG A 6 -0.45 23.85 6.29
C ARG A 6 -0.71 22.96 5.06
N THR A 7 -0.98 23.57 3.91
CA THR A 7 -1.13 22.97 2.58
C THR A 7 0.07 22.14 2.12
N GLN A 8 1.32 22.55 2.35
CA GLN A 8 2.49 21.74 1.97
C GLN A 8 2.64 20.49 2.84
N TYR A 9 2.32 20.57 4.14
CA TYR A 9 2.35 19.43 5.05
C TYR A 9 1.23 18.42 4.73
N GLN A 10 0.04 18.92 4.39
CA GLN A 10 -1.12 18.10 4.02
C GLN A 10 -0.96 17.46 2.63
N SER A 11 -0.33 18.15 1.67
CA SER A 11 -0.04 17.64 0.33
C SER A 11 0.97 16.48 0.35
N SER A 12 1.98 16.55 1.19
CA SER A 12 3.00 15.50 1.28
C SER A 12 2.56 14.25 2.04
N GLY A 13 1.67 14.38 3.03
CA GLY A 13 1.02 13.23 3.66
C GLY A 13 0.18 12.43 2.66
N ARG A 14 -0.49 13.13 1.73
CA ARG A 14 -1.22 12.51 0.62
C ARG A 14 -0.28 11.76 -0.33
N LEU A 15 0.90 12.30 -0.64
CA LEU A 15 1.90 11.60 -1.46
C LEU A 15 2.37 10.30 -0.80
N GLY A 16 2.63 10.28 0.51
CA GLY A 16 3.00 9.06 1.24
C GLY A 16 1.89 7.99 1.19
N GLY A 17 0.64 8.41 1.37
CA GLY A 17 -0.52 7.52 1.22
C GLY A 17 -0.69 6.98 -0.20
N VAL A 18 -0.54 7.82 -1.22
CA VAL A 18 -0.61 7.42 -2.64
C VAL A 18 0.51 6.44 -2.99
N ILE A 19 1.74 6.66 -2.53
CA ILE A 19 2.86 5.74 -2.76
C ILE A 19 2.61 4.40 -2.06
N GLY A 20 2.12 4.43 -0.81
CA GLY A 20 1.73 3.22 -0.08
C GLY A 20 0.63 2.43 -0.79
N PHE A 21 -0.38 3.13 -1.31
CA PHE A 21 -1.43 2.53 -2.12
C PHE A 21 -0.88 1.87 -3.39
N LEU A 22 -0.01 2.56 -4.14
CA LEU A 22 0.59 2.04 -5.37
C LEU A 22 1.47 0.81 -5.11
N LEU A 23 2.23 0.79 -4.01
CA LEU A 23 3.03 -0.36 -3.60
C LEU A 23 2.14 -1.56 -3.23
N SER A 24 1.08 -1.34 -2.45
CA SER A 24 0.08 -2.37 -2.16
C SER A 24 -0.57 -2.91 -3.43
N LEU A 25 -0.88 -2.04 -4.39
CA LEU A 25 -1.47 -2.42 -5.67
C LEU A 25 -0.50 -3.29 -6.49
N SER A 26 0.79 -2.94 -6.50
CA SER A 26 1.85 -3.73 -7.12
C SER A 26 2.04 -5.09 -6.45
N LEU A 27 1.87 -5.17 -5.12
CA LEU A 27 1.93 -6.42 -4.35
C LEU A 27 0.74 -7.33 -4.69
N VAL A 28 -0.47 -6.78 -4.71
CA VAL A 28 -1.68 -7.52 -5.12
C VAL A 28 -1.53 -8.01 -6.56
N TYR A 29 -1.04 -7.14 -7.46
CA TYR A 29 -0.76 -7.51 -8.85
C TYR A 29 0.30 -8.62 -8.95
N GLY A 30 1.40 -8.52 -8.19
CA GLY A 30 2.45 -9.54 -8.18
C GLY A 30 1.95 -10.90 -7.67
N VAL A 31 1.16 -10.92 -6.61
CA VAL A 31 0.58 -12.17 -6.08
C VAL A 31 -0.46 -12.77 -7.03
N LEU A 32 -1.23 -11.94 -7.74
CA LEU A 32 -2.29 -12.41 -8.63
C LEU A 32 -1.79 -12.80 -10.04
N LEU A 33 -0.75 -12.15 -10.55
CA LEU A 33 -0.37 -12.24 -11.97
C LEU A 33 1.08 -12.65 -12.22
N PHE A 34 1.96 -12.65 -11.20
CA PHE A 34 3.33 -13.10 -11.41
C PHE A 34 3.39 -14.63 -11.33
N PRO A 35 3.81 -15.33 -12.40
CA PRO A 35 3.95 -16.78 -12.39
C PRO A 35 5.22 -17.13 -11.62
N ILE A 36 5.08 -17.34 -10.31
CA ILE A 36 6.15 -17.89 -9.48
C ILE A 36 6.01 -19.40 -9.57
N ASP A 37 6.60 -19.97 -10.62
CA ASP A 37 6.71 -21.39 -10.92
C ASP A 37 5.37 -22.14 -11.10
N ASP A 38 5.38 -23.23 -11.86
CA ASP A 38 4.23 -23.99 -12.38
C ASP A 38 3.18 -24.48 -11.33
N GLY A 39 3.40 -24.23 -10.04
CA GLY A 39 2.47 -24.52 -8.94
C GLY A 39 1.43 -23.43 -8.64
N VAL A 40 1.69 -22.16 -8.99
CA VAL A 40 0.84 -21.00 -8.62
C VAL A 40 0.23 -20.33 -9.86
N SER A 41 -0.19 -21.12 -10.85
CA SER A 41 -0.96 -20.57 -11.97
C SER A 41 -2.40 -20.27 -11.53
N ILE A 42 -3.04 -19.25 -12.12
CA ILE A 42 -4.47 -18.95 -11.90
C ILE A 42 -5.33 -20.20 -12.17
N THR A 43 -4.95 -21.01 -13.14
CA THR A 43 -5.58 -22.29 -13.46
C THR A 43 -5.52 -23.29 -12.30
N ASN A 44 -4.37 -23.48 -11.66
CA ASN A 44 -4.26 -24.35 -10.48
C ASN A 44 -5.06 -23.82 -9.28
N TRP A 45 -5.14 -22.50 -9.14
CA TRP A 45 -5.97 -21.86 -8.12
C TRP A 45 -7.46 -22.09 -8.35
N ILE A 46 -7.90 -22.03 -9.61
CA ILE A 46 -9.29 -22.31 -9.99
C ILE A 46 -9.61 -23.79 -9.76
N ASP A 47 -8.71 -24.71 -10.11
CA ASP A 47 -8.90 -26.14 -9.90
C ASP A 47 -8.88 -26.53 -8.41
N TRP A 48 -8.00 -25.91 -7.61
CA TRP A 48 -8.00 -26.05 -6.16
C TRP A 48 -9.26 -25.47 -5.53
N PHE A 49 -9.70 -24.29 -5.98
CA PHE A 49 -10.94 -23.67 -5.51
C PHE A 49 -12.15 -24.56 -5.85
N ASN A 50 -12.22 -25.09 -7.06
CA ASN A 50 -13.29 -25.97 -7.53
C ASN A 50 -13.31 -27.34 -6.84
N SER A 51 -12.17 -27.82 -6.35
CA SER A 51 -12.08 -29.06 -5.56
C SER A 51 -12.36 -28.87 -4.06
N THR A 52 -12.57 -27.63 -3.61
CA THR A 52 -12.87 -27.30 -2.22
C THR A 52 -14.38 -27.35 -1.94
N ASP A 53 -14.77 -27.79 -0.73
CA ASP A 53 -16.16 -27.90 -0.29
C ASP A 53 -16.93 -26.58 -0.43
N GLY A 54 -18.21 -26.62 -0.84
CA GLY A 54 -18.97 -25.42 -1.27
C GLY A 54 -19.11 -24.35 -0.17
N LYS A 55 -19.08 -24.76 1.10
CA LYS A 55 -19.04 -23.82 2.25
C LYS A 55 -17.72 -23.06 2.34
N LEU A 56 -16.61 -23.73 2.06
CA LEU A 56 -15.27 -23.14 2.06
C LEU A 56 -15.07 -22.23 0.84
N GLN A 57 -15.60 -22.59 -0.33
CA GLN A 57 -15.62 -21.71 -1.50
C GLN A 57 -16.33 -20.39 -1.20
N GLY A 58 -17.53 -20.44 -0.59
CA GLY A 58 -18.27 -19.24 -0.22
C GLY A 58 -17.50 -18.36 0.77
N LEU A 59 -16.79 -18.98 1.73
CA LEU A 59 -15.94 -18.29 2.68
C LEU A 59 -14.73 -17.62 2.00
N ILE A 60 -14.08 -18.31 1.07
CA ILE A 60 -12.94 -17.77 0.30
C ILE A 60 -13.40 -16.57 -0.54
N VAL A 61 -14.53 -16.67 -1.25
CA VAL A 61 -15.07 -15.55 -2.05
C VAL A 61 -15.44 -14.36 -1.17
N ALA A 62 -15.97 -14.59 0.03
CA ALA A 62 -16.29 -13.53 0.98
C ALA A 62 -15.03 -12.87 1.58
N LEU A 63 -13.96 -13.63 1.77
CA LEU A 63 -12.72 -13.14 2.39
C LEU A 63 -11.78 -12.44 1.41
N ILE A 64 -11.81 -12.76 0.12
CA ILE A 64 -10.96 -12.12 -0.90
C ILE A 64 -11.14 -10.58 -0.91
N PRO A 65 -12.37 -10.02 -0.98
CA PRO A 65 -12.57 -8.57 -0.93
C PRO A 65 -12.08 -7.95 0.37
N ALA A 66 -12.29 -8.63 1.51
CA ALA A 66 -11.82 -8.16 2.81
C ALA A 66 -10.29 -8.12 2.88
N TYR A 67 -9.62 -9.14 2.33
CA TYR A 67 -8.17 -9.22 2.26
C TYR A 67 -7.57 -8.14 1.34
N ILE A 68 -8.16 -7.94 0.16
CA ILE A 68 -7.75 -6.87 -0.77
C ILE A 68 -7.95 -5.50 -0.13
N ALA A 69 -9.09 -5.27 0.52
CA ALA A 69 -9.34 -4.03 1.26
C ALA A 69 -8.27 -3.81 2.35
N LEU A 70 -7.96 -4.85 3.14
CA LEU A 70 -6.98 -4.74 4.20
C LEU A 70 -5.57 -4.42 3.66
N ILE A 71 -5.15 -5.00 2.54
CA ILE A 71 -3.87 -4.69 1.90
C ILE A 71 -3.85 -3.27 1.34
N LEU A 72 -4.90 -2.85 0.63
CA LEU A 72 -4.96 -1.54 -0.01
C LEU A 72 -5.05 -0.42 1.03
N PHE A 73 -5.99 -0.51 1.97
CA PHE A 73 -6.16 0.49 3.02
C PHE A 73 -5.04 0.43 4.06
N GLY A 74 -4.60 -0.77 4.44
CA GLY A 74 -3.49 -0.97 5.37
C GLY A 74 -2.16 -0.43 4.82
N GLY A 75 -1.82 -0.74 3.57
CA GLY A 75 -0.60 -0.20 2.97
C GLY A 75 -0.67 1.29 2.69
N SER A 76 -1.86 1.84 2.39
CA SER A 76 -2.04 3.30 2.31
C SER A 76 -1.82 3.97 3.67
N ALA A 77 -2.36 3.39 4.76
CA ALA A 77 -2.18 3.90 6.12
C ALA A 77 -0.72 3.83 6.57
N LEU A 78 -0.04 2.70 6.31
CA LEU A 78 1.38 2.54 6.58
C LEU A 78 2.23 3.49 5.74
N GLY A 79 1.94 3.62 4.44
CA GLY A 79 2.62 4.55 3.54
C GLY A 79 2.47 6.00 3.97
N TRP A 80 1.29 6.40 4.45
CA TRP A 80 1.09 7.71 5.05
C TRP A 80 1.91 7.89 6.34
N TYR A 81 1.90 6.89 7.23
CA TYR A 81 2.68 6.92 8.47
C TYR A 81 4.19 7.07 8.20
N PHE A 82 4.76 6.21 7.36
CA PHE A 82 6.17 6.27 6.99
C PHE A 82 6.53 7.53 6.20
N GLY A 83 5.68 7.95 5.26
CA GLY A 83 5.85 9.19 4.52
C GLY A 83 5.93 10.40 5.44
N SER A 84 5.06 10.48 6.45
CA SER A 84 5.06 11.56 7.44
C SER A 84 6.32 11.55 8.34
N LYS A 85 6.81 10.37 8.74
CA LYS A 85 8.04 10.20 9.53
C LYS A 85 9.28 10.60 8.73
N ILE A 86 9.41 10.11 7.50
CA ILE A 86 10.54 10.41 6.60
C ILE A 86 10.58 11.91 6.31
N GLN A 87 9.42 12.51 6.01
CA GLN A 87 9.34 13.95 5.76
C GLN A 87 9.78 14.77 6.98
N SER A 88 9.35 14.40 8.18
CA SER A 88 9.74 15.06 9.43
C SER A 88 11.26 15.01 9.65
N TYR A 89 11.91 13.92 9.22
CA TYR A 89 13.36 13.77 9.25
C TYR A 89 14.07 14.71 8.26
N PHE A 90 13.61 14.77 7.00
CA PHE A 90 14.17 15.66 5.98
C PHE A 90 13.94 17.15 6.28
N GLN A 91 12.79 17.52 6.84
CA GLN A 91 12.51 18.91 7.25
C GLN A 91 13.39 19.36 8.42
N LYS A 92 13.63 18.49 9.42
CA LYS A 92 14.61 18.76 10.49
C LYS A 92 16.02 19.00 9.93
N LYS A 93 16.39 18.28 8.87
CA LYS A 93 17.69 18.44 8.20
C LYS A 93 17.76 19.73 7.35
N SER A 94 16.65 20.12 6.70
CA SER A 94 16.55 21.33 5.88
C SER A 94 16.56 22.63 6.70
N LYS A 95 15.93 22.64 7.89
CA LYS A 95 15.92 23.82 8.78
C LYS A 95 17.30 24.20 9.37
N LYS A 96 18.35 23.39 9.17
CA LYS A 96 19.72 23.67 9.65
C LYS A 96 20.57 24.53 8.71
N ARG A 97 20.05 25.04 7.58
CA ARG A 97 20.72 26.11 6.82
C ARG A 97 20.03 27.45 7.09
N PRO A 98 20.45 28.24 8.09
CA PRO A 98 20.15 29.65 8.07
C PRO A 98 20.81 30.25 6.82
N LYS A 99 20.00 30.74 5.88
CA LYS A 99 20.48 31.68 4.86
C LYS A 99 20.99 32.91 5.61
N LYS A 100 22.30 33.02 5.76
CA LYS A 100 22.97 34.33 5.74
C LYS A 100 23.31 34.60 4.29
N LEU A 101 22.66 35.62 3.75
CA LEU A 101 23.07 36.59 2.72
C LEU A 101 21.76 37.17 2.17
#